data_AF-A0A966SJD4-F1
#
_entry.id   AF-A0A966SJD4-F1
#
_cell.length_a   1.000
_cell.length_b   1.000
_cell.length_c   1.000
_cell.angle_alpha   90.00
_cell.angle_beta   90.00
_cell.angle_gamma   90.00
#
_symmetry.space_group_name_H-M   'P 1'
#
loop_
_entity.id
_entity.type
_entity.pdbx_description
1 polymer ?
#
loop_
_entity_poly.entity_id
_entity_poly.type
_entity_poly.pdbx_seq_one_letter_code
_entity_poly.pdbx_strand_id
1 'polypeptide(L)'
;MERNSQPTGLVNLIIALLTAAVGTYISRQTAGITDEVVSAFLGLGFLVALFSYFQMRMEAREKLEKLELDELAKSARSTTLFEGTDAEAFPARRAREQFERWLVPAFCILMLVLQGLAVWWVWQQTINPPAAAVKTSLPMMAAFFGGLFFLQFITGRYAVNVARMDNVRLLRPAGSYLLLGAYLSLLSAGGNVAIYFGHTKVDLYLARALCVILTLVAVENLLTLILEIYRPRVRGQAARVLYESRLVGLLGQPESLFTTAAHALDYQFGFKVSETWFFQFLQKALLWLLLIQAGLLWLSTSFVFIEPDEQALLEHFGEPVASRPVLGPGFHLKLPWPVDAVHRFQTHRVQTFTVGVVPKEDERGVAEENTIVWTKS
;
A
#
# COMPACT_ATOMS: atom_id res chain seq x y z
N MET A 1 -16.96 -27.62 -20.52
CA MET A 1 -15.51 -27.83 -20.38
C MET A 1 -14.97 -26.75 -19.46
N GLU A 2 -14.60 -27.09 -18.21
CA GLU A 2 -13.90 -26.13 -17.34
C GLU A 2 -12.54 -25.80 -17.97
N ARG A 3 -12.24 -24.51 -18.14
CA ARG A 3 -10.97 -24.07 -18.73
C ARG A 3 -9.82 -24.41 -17.77
N ASN A 4 -8.74 -25.02 -18.26
CA ASN A 4 -7.56 -25.26 -17.44
C ASN A 4 -6.96 -23.91 -17.02
N SER A 5 -7.03 -23.59 -15.72
CA SER A 5 -6.57 -22.33 -15.14
C SER A 5 -5.09 -22.36 -14.72
N GLN A 6 -4.46 -23.54 -14.73
CA GLN A 6 -3.04 -23.73 -14.42
C GLN A 6 -2.07 -22.89 -15.27
N PRO A 7 -2.19 -22.82 -16.61
CA PRO A 7 -1.26 -22.02 -17.42
C PRO A 7 -1.33 -20.54 -17.06
N THR A 8 -2.53 -20.01 -16.79
CA THR A 8 -2.71 -18.62 -16.37
C THR A 8 -2.11 -18.36 -14.98
N GLY A 9 -2.26 -19.30 -14.05
CA GLY A 9 -1.60 -19.21 -12.74
C GLY A 9 -0.07 -19.24 -12.83
N LEU A 10 0.49 -20.06 -13.73
CA LEU A 10 1.93 -20.17 -13.97
C LEU A 10 2.48 -18.88 -14.59
N VAL A 11 1.79 -18.31 -15.57
CA VAL A 11 2.16 -17.02 -16.17
C VAL A 11 2.18 -15.91 -15.10
N ASN A 12 1.16 -15.84 -14.23
CA ASN A 12 1.14 -14.88 -13.13
C ASN A 12 2.33 -15.07 -12.18
N LEU A 13 2.70 -16.31 -11.88
CA LEU A 13 3.85 -16.62 -11.04
C LEU A 13 5.17 -16.13 -11.65
N ILE A 14 5.42 -16.47 -12.92
CA ILE A 14 6.65 -16.07 -13.62
C ILE A 14 6.73 -14.55 -13.69
N ILE A 15 5.62 -13.88 -13.99
CA ILE A 15 5.55 -12.43 -14.06
C ILE A 15 5.77 -11.79 -12.69
N ALA A 16 5.20 -12.33 -11.62
CA ALA A 16 5.44 -11.86 -10.27
C ALA A 16 6.93 -12.05 -9.87
N LEU A 17 7.55 -13.17 -10.25
CA LEU A 17 8.97 -13.43 -10.01
C LEU A 17 9.87 -12.44 -10.78
N LEU A 18 9.62 -12.28 -12.08
CA LEU A 18 10.38 -11.36 -12.93
C LEU A 18 10.27 -9.93 -12.41
N THR A 19 9.07 -9.49 -12.05
CA THR A 19 8.83 -8.13 -11.56
C THR A 19 9.45 -7.89 -10.19
N ALA A 20 9.43 -8.88 -9.28
CA ALA A 20 10.13 -8.79 -8.00
C ALA A 20 11.66 -8.76 -8.17
N ALA A 21 12.23 -9.58 -9.05
CA ALA A 21 13.67 -9.62 -9.32
C ALA A 21 14.16 -8.32 -9.98
N VAL A 22 13.45 -7.85 -11.01
CA VAL A 22 13.80 -6.59 -11.69
C VAL A 22 13.57 -5.39 -10.77
N GLY A 23 12.47 -5.36 -10.01
CA GLY A 23 12.17 -4.29 -9.06
C GLY A 23 13.21 -4.17 -7.94
N THR A 24 13.67 -5.28 -7.37
CA THR A 24 14.73 -5.28 -6.35
C THR A 24 16.09 -4.88 -6.93
N TYR A 25 16.40 -5.28 -8.18
CA TYR A 25 17.60 -4.84 -8.88
C TYR A 25 17.61 -3.32 -9.11
N ILE A 26 16.48 -2.77 -9.58
CA ILE A 26 16.32 -1.33 -9.81
C ILE A 26 16.41 -0.55 -8.50
N SER A 27 15.75 -1.02 -7.44
CA SER A 27 15.78 -0.38 -6.13
C SER A 27 17.21 -0.24 -5.58
N ARG A 28 18.04 -1.28 -5.70
CA ARG A 28 19.46 -1.23 -5.30
C ARG A 28 20.29 -0.25 -6.12
N GLN A 29 19.98 -0.10 -7.41
CA GLN A 29 20.67 0.84 -8.29
C GLN A 29 20.29 2.29 -7.95
N THR A 30 19.03 2.53 -7.64
CA THR A 30 18.45 3.87 -7.52
C THR A 30 18.63 4.47 -6.12
N ALA A 31 18.68 3.63 -5.08
CA ALA A 31 18.80 4.05 -3.67
C ALA A 31 17.72 5.08 -3.22
N GLY A 32 16.59 5.14 -3.94
CA GLY A 32 15.41 5.90 -3.55
C GLY A 32 14.59 5.13 -2.53
N ILE A 33 14.04 5.82 -1.53
CA ILE A 33 13.34 5.18 -0.41
C ILE A 33 12.04 4.56 -0.93
N THR A 34 11.33 5.25 -1.82
CA THR A 34 10.10 4.71 -2.45
C THR A 34 10.36 3.40 -3.17
N ASP A 35 11.46 3.30 -3.91
CA ASP A 35 11.77 2.11 -4.72
C ASP A 35 12.03 0.89 -3.85
N GLU A 36 12.63 1.08 -2.67
CA GLU A 36 12.77 0.03 -1.67
C GLU A 36 11.40 -0.47 -1.17
N VAL A 37 10.48 0.45 -0.83
CA VAL A 37 9.12 0.06 -0.40
C VAL A 37 8.40 -0.71 -1.50
N VAL A 38 8.48 -0.23 -2.75
CA VAL A 38 7.86 -0.89 -3.90
C VAL A 38 8.46 -2.28 -4.11
N SER A 39 9.78 -2.43 -3.98
CA SER A 39 10.45 -3.74 -4.11
C SER A 39 9.97 -4.74 -3.05
N ALA A 40 9.73 -4.29 -1.81
CA ALA A 40 9.17 -5.12 -0.75
C ALA A 40 7.74 -5.57 -1.08
N PHE A 41 6.89 -4.68 -1.60
CA PHE A 41 5.55 -5.03 -2.06
C PHE A 41 5.57 -6.05 -3.20
N LEU A 42 6.48 -5.89 -4.17
CA LEU A 42 6.63 -6.82 -5.29
C LEU A 42 7.07 -8.21 -4.80
N GLY A 43 7.99 -8.26 -3.83
CA GLY A 43 8.40 -9.52 -3.18
C GLY A 43 7.25 -10.22 -2.45
N LEU A 44 6.41 -9.47 -1.72
CA LEU A 44 5.19 -10.01 -1.09
C LEU A 44 4.20 -10.51 -2.14
N GLY A 45 4.01 -9.77 -3.24
CA GLY A 45 3.16 -10.18 -4.36
C GLY A 45 3.62 -11.48 -5.02
N PHE A 46 4.94 -11.68 -5.17
CA PHE A 46 5.51 -12.94 -5.65
C PHE A 46 5.17 -14.12 -4.73
N LEU A 47 5.35 -13.96 -3.41
CA LEU A 47 5.03 -15.03 -2.46
C LEU A 47 3.54 -15.39 -2.49
N VAL A 48 2.64 -14.40 -2.61
CA VAL A 48 1.20 -14.65 -2.75
C VAL A 48 0.90 -15.37 -4.07
N ALA A 49 1.55 -15.00 -5.18
CA ALA A 49 1.41 -15.69 -6.46
C ALA A 49 1.94 -17.15 -6.39
N LEU A 50 3.05 -17.39 -5.69
CA LEU A 50 3.60 -18.73 -5.44
C LEU A 50 2.63 -19.61 -4.67
N PHE A 51 2.09 -19.08 -3.58
CA PHE A 51 1.13 -19.81 -2.77
C PHE A 51 -0.16 -20.11 -3.54
N SER A 52 -0.70 -19.11 -4.24
CA SER A 52 -1.89 -19.26 -5.09
C SER A 52 -1.69 -20.34 -6.16
N TYR A 53 -0.55 -20.35 -6.83
CA TYR A 53 -0.22 -21.38 -7.83
C TYR A 53 -0.14 -22.78 -7.22
N PHE A 54 0.50 -22.92 -6.06
CA PHE A 54 0.61 -24.21 -5.38
C PHE A 54 -0.77 -24.74 -4.94
N GLN A 55 -1.63 -23.87 -4.41
CA GLN A 55 -3.01 -24.20 -4.05
C GLN A 55 -3.84 -24.62 -5.28
N MET A 56 -3.71 -23.90 -6.41
CA MET A 56 -4.36 -24.27 -7.68
C MET A 56 -3.91 -25.65 -8.18
N ARG A 57 -2.62 -25.96 -8.03
CA ARG A 57 -2.07 -27.26 -8.47
C ARG A 57 -2.63 -28.41 -7.63
N MET A 58 -2.83 -28.22 -6.34
CA MET A 58 -3.44 -29.24 -5.47
C MET A 58 -4.93 -29.41 -5.73
N GLU A 59 -5.70 -28.34 -5.90
CA GLU A 59 -7.12 -28.46 -6.26
C GLU A 59 -7.31 -29.15 -7.61
N ALA A 60 -6.45 -28.87 -8.58
CA ALA A 60 -6.48 -29.55 -9.87
C ALA A 60 -6.18 -31.05 -9.75
N ARG A 61 -5.23 -31.44 -8.88
CA ARG A 61 -4.95 -32.86 -8.59
C ARG A 61 -6.12 -33.56 -7.93
N GLU A 62 -6.78 -32.91 -6.96
CA GLU A 62 -7.98 -33.46 -6.32
C GLU A 62 -9.13 -33.64 -7.34
N LYS A 63 -9.32 -32.68 -8.24
CA LYS A 63 -10.32 -32.79 -9.31
C LYS A 63 -10.02 -33.94 -10.26
N LEU A 64 -8.75 -34.11 -10.66
CA LEU A 64 -8.34 -35.23 -11.52
C LEU A 64 -8.55 -36.58 -10.84
N GLU A 65 -8.14 -36.73 -9.58
CA GLU A 65 -8.33 -37.97 -8.82
C GLU A 65 -9.82 -38.32 -8.66
N LYS A 66 -10.69 -37.32 -8.45
CA LYS A 66 -12.15 -37.55 -8.44
C LYS A 66 -12.68 -38.02 -9.79
N LEU A 67 -12.20 -37.46 -10.89
CA LEU A 67 -12.63 -37.88 -12.23
C LEU A 67 -12.16 -39.30 -12.55
N GLU A 68 -10.91 -39.64 -12.19
CA GLU A 68 -10.37 -41.00 -12.34
C GLU A 68 -11.18 -42.01 -11.52
N LEU A 69 -11.54 -41.67 -10.27
CA LEU A 69 -12.39 -42.52 -9.43
C LEU A 69 -13.83 -42.63 -9.93
N ASP A 70 -14.41 -41.57 -10.48
CA ASP A 70 -15.74 -41.62 -11.10
C ASP A 70 -15.74 -42.48 -12.38
N GLU A 71 -14.65 -42.46 -13.15
CA GLU A 71 -14.46 -43.33 -14.32
C GLU A 71 -14.23 -44.80 -13.90
N LEU A 72 -13.45 -45.02 -12.85
CA LEU A 72 -13.28 -46.34 -12.24
C LEU A 72 -14.60 -46.85 -11.66
N ALA A 73 -15.43 -46.02 -11.02
CA ALA A 73 -16.74 -46.40 -10.52
C ALA A 73 -17.73 -46.72 -11.65
N LYS A 74 -17.68 -45.96 -12.76
CA LYS A 74 -18.49 -46.24 -13.95
C LYS A 74 -18.07 -47.53 -14.66
N SER A 75 -16.77 -47.85 -14.67
CA SER A 75 -16.24 -49.09 -15.26
C SER A 75 -16.33 -50.31 -14.33
N ALA A 76 -16.29 -50.12 -13.00
CA ALA A 76 -16.40 -51.17 -11.98
C ALA A 76 -17.84 -51.62 -11.69
N ARG A 77 -18.85 -51.06 -12.38
CA ARG A 77 -20.26 -51.49 -12.28
C ARG A 77 -20.48 -52.97 -12.68
N SER A 78 -19.46 -53.67 -13.15
CA SER A 78 -19.47 -55.11 -13.46
C SER A 78 -18.84 -56.03 -12.39
N THR A 79 -18.14 -55.52 -11.37
CA THR A 79 -17.45 -56.40 -10.39
C THR A 79 -17.27 -55.70 -9.03
N THR A 80 -18.33 -55.63 -8.23
CA THR A 80 -18.33 -54.98 -6.91
C THR A 80 -17.76 -55.91 -5.84
N LEU A 81 -16.54 -55.62 -5.35
CA LEU A 81 -15.99 -56.27 -4.15
C LEU A 81 -15.26 -55.31 -3.18
N PHE A 82 -15.29 -54.00 -3.42
CA PHE A 82 -14.63 -52.99 -2.57
C PHE A 82 -15.58 -51.83 -2.22
N GLU A 83 -16.56 -52.09 -1.35
CA GLU A 83 -17.44 -51.05 -0.78
C GLU A 83 -17.04 -50.61 0.64
N GLY A 84 -15.90 -51.07 1.17
CA GLY A 84 -15.43 -50.69 2.49
C GLY A 84 -14.03 -50.09 2.43
N THR A 85 -13.93 -48.76 2.37
CA THR A 85 -13.01 -47.88 3.14
C THR A 85 -12.98 -46.48 2.51
N ASP A 86 -14.07 -45.72 2.66
CA ASP A 86 -14.24 -44.36 2.10
C ASP A 86 -13.23 -43.31 2.62
N ALA A 87 -12.46 -43.63 3.67
CA ALA A 87 -11.47 -42.73 4.26
C ALA A 87 -10.04 -42.92 3.72
N GLU A 88 -9.72 -44.06 3.10
CA GLU A 88 -8.39 -44.33 2.55
C GLU A 88 -8.27 -43.99 1.05
N ALA A 89 -9.40 -43.91 0.34
CA ALA A 89 -9.48 -43.76 -1.12
C ALA A 89 -9.08 -42.37 -1.69
N PHE A 90 -8.84 -41.35 -0.86
CA PHE A 90 -8.48 -39.99 -1.34
C PHE A 90 -7.18 -39.45 -0.71
N PRO A 91 -6.00 -39.95 -1.12
CA PRO A 91 -4.73 -39.37 -0.67
C PRO A 91 -4.57 -37.89 -1.06
N ALA A 92 -5.07 -37.42 -2.21
CA ALA A 92 -4.96 -36.00 -2.56
C ALA A 92 -5.86 -35.10 -1.70
N ARG A 93 -7.03 -35.59 -1.27
CA ARG A 93 -7.92 -34.86 -0.34
C ARG A 93 -7.29 -34.73 1.05
N ARG A 94 -6.66 -35.79 1.57
CA ARG A 94 -5.91 -35.73 2.84
C ARG A 94 -4.72 -34.77 2.77
N ALA A 95 -3.98 -34.79 1.66
CA ALA A 95 -2.87 -33.84 1.44
C ALA A 95 -3.36 -32.38 1.46
N ARG A 96 -4.52 -32.10 0.85
CA ARG A 96 -5.17 -30.78 0.91
C ARG A 96 -5.62 -30.40 2.32
N GLU A 97 -6.28 -31.29 3.05
CA GLU A 97 -6.74 -31.00 4.41
C GLU A 97 -5.57 -30.72 5.37
N GLN A 98 -4.45 -31.45 5.22
CA GLN A 98 -3.22 -31.17 5.95
C GLN A 98 -2.59 -29.84 5.54
N PHE A 99 -2.57 -29.54 4.24
CA PHE A 99 -2.09 -28.27 3.70
C PHE A 99 -2.89 -27.07 4.21
N GLU A 100 -4.22 -27.15 4.17
CA GLU A 100 -5.10 -26.09 4.69
C GLU A 100 -5.00 -25.96 6.21
N ARG A 101 -4.76 -27.06 6.93
CA ARG A 101 -4.66 -27.03 8.40
C ARG A 101 -3.36 -26.42 8.89
N TRP A 102 -2.23 -26.72 8.24
CA TRP A 102 -0.90 -26.34 8.72
C TRP A 102 -0.24 -25.28 7.85
N LEU A 103 -0.25 -25.47 6.54
CA LEU A 103 0.56 -24.66 5.63
C LEU A 103 -0.09 -23.30 5.34
N VAL A 104 -1.43 -23.23 5.31
CA VAL A 104 -2.16 -21.96 5.17
C VAL A 104 -1.93 -21.02 6.38
N PRO A 105 -2.17 -21.43 7.64
CA PRO A 105 -1.87 -20.56 8.78
C PRO A 105 -0.38 -20.23 8.89
N ALA A 106 0.51 -21.18 8.63
CA ALA A 106 1.95 -20.95 8.69
C ALA A 106 2.40 -19.87 7.68
N PHE A 107 1.89 -19.91 6.44
CA PHE A 107 2.23 -18.89 5.47
C PHE A 107 1.58 -17.54 5.78
N CYS A 108 0.37 -17.47 6.36
CA CYS A 108 -0.18 -16.20 6.87
C CYS A 108 0.71 -15.58 7.95
N ILE A 109 1.23 -16.39 8.89
CA ILE A 109 2.17 -15.93 9.92
C ILE A 109 3.47 -15.44 9.27
N LEU A 110 4.01 -16.20 8.32
CA LEU A 110 5.20 -15.80 7.56
C LEU A 110 4.98 -14.49 6.81
N MET A 111 3.82 -14.30 6.18
CA MET A 111 3.42 -13.05 5.54
C MET A 111 3.39 -11.88 6.52
N LEU A 112 2.80 -12.08 7.70
CA LEU A 112 2.73 -11.06 8.74
C LEU A 112 4.12 -10.67 9.25
N VAL A 113 5.01 -11.65 9.47
CA VAL A 113 6.40 -11.40 9.88
C VAL A 113 7.16 -10.64 8.80
N LEU A 114 7.06 -11.04 7.54
CA LEU A 114 7.71 -10.35 6.43
C LEU A 114 7.18 -8.93 6.24
N GLN A 115 5.87 -8.71 6.37
CA GLN A 115 5.27 -7.38 6.34
C GLN A 115 5.77 -6.52 7.50
N GLY A 116 5.82 -7.07 8.73
CA GLY A 116 6.35 -6.36 9.89
C GLY A 116 7.82 -5.98 9.76
N LEU A 117 8.66 -6.90 9.25
CA LEU A 117 10.07 -6.63 8.97
C LEU A 117 10.24 -5.56 7.87
N ALA A 118 9.43 -5.63 6.81
CA ALA A 118 9.45 -4.63 5.74
C ALA A 118 9.05 -3.24 6.25
N VAL A 119 7.98 -3.15 7.07
CA VAL A 119 7.57 -1.88 7.71
C VAL A 119 8.68 -1.35 8.61
N TRP A 120 9.27 -2.20 9.45
CA TRP A 120 10.34 -1.80 10.35
C TRP A 120 11.57 -1.27 9.59
N TRP A 121 11.99 -1.98 8.55
CA TRP A 121 13.14 -1.59 7.73
C TRP A 121 12.90 -0.27 6.99
N VAL A 122 11.75 -0.11 6.33
CA VAL A 122 11.37 1.13 5.64
C VAL A 122 11.22 2.29 6.62
N TRP A 123 10.60 2.04 7.78
CA TRP A 123 10.42 3.07 8.80
C TRP A 123 11.75 3.63 9.31
N GLN A 124 12.74 2.77 9.53
CA GLN A 124 14.09 3.20 9.91
C GLN A 124 14.72 4.13 8.85
N GLN A 125 14.54 3.80 7.56
CA GLN A 125 15.06 4.65 6.48
C GLN A 125 14.30 5.98 6.34
N THR A 126 13.01 6.03 6.69
CA THR A 126 12.26 7.29 6.68
C THR A 126 12.59 8.25 7.84
N ILE A 127 13.11 7.72 8.96
CA ILE A 127 13.59 8.51 10.09
C ILE A 127 14.99 9.06 9.82
N ASN A 128 15.87 8.20 9.31
CA ASN A 128 17.24 8.55 8.93
C ASN A 128 17.40 8.41 7.43
N PRO A 129 16.92 9.39 6.63
CA PRO A 129 17.02 9.31 5.18
C PRO A 129 18.51 9.28 4.78
N PRO A 130 18.97 8.22 4.09
CA PRO A 130 20.31 8.23 3.53
C PRO A 130 20.43 9.41 2.55
N ALA A 131 21.62 10.00 2.46
CA ALA A 131 21.86 11.11 1.54
C ALA A 131 21.57 10.65 0.10
N ALA A 132 20.46 11.11 -0.47
CA ALA A 132 20.05 10.78 -1.82
C ALA A 132 20.99 11.48 -2.81
N ALA A 133 22.01 10.77 -3.27
CA ALA A 133 22.82 11.23 -4.39
C ALA A 133 22.02 11.07 -5.69
N VAL A 134 21.80 12.16 -6.41
CA VAL A 134 21.18 12.12 -7.75
C VAL A 134 22.09 11.33 -8.68
N LYS A 135 21.69 10.10 -9.03
CA LYS A 135 22.42 9.25 -9.96
C LYS A 135 21.95 9.51 -11.38
N THR A 136 22.88 9.57 -12.33
CA THR A 136 22.60 9.77 -13.77
C THR A 136 21.71 8.66 -14.38
N SER A 137 21.57 7.51 -13.70
CA SER A 137 20.72 6.38 -14.11
C SER A 137 19.22 6.54 -13.81
N LEU A 138 18.80 7.55 -13.04
CA LEU A 138 17.40 7.78 -12.63
C LEU A 138 16.35 7.72 -13.76
N PRO A 139 16.51 8.42 -14.91
CA PRO A 139 15.51 8.39 -15.97
C PRO A 139 15.40 7.01 -16.64
N MET A 140 16.50 6.26 -16.73
CA MET A 140 16.49 4.89 -17.24
C MET A 140 15.76 3.95 -16.28
N MET A 141 15.95 4.11 -14.97
CA MET A 141 15.25 3.32 -13.93
C MET A 141 13.75 3.61 -13.90
N ALA A 142 13.34 4.88 -14.07
CA ALA A 142 11.94 5.26 -14.24
C ALA A 142 11.30 4.58 -15.46
N ALA A 143 12.01 4.51 -16.59
CA ALA A 143 11.53 3.81 -17.78
C ALA A 143 11.35 2.30 -17.54
N PHE A 144 12.27 1.66 -16.81
CA PHE A 144 12.13 0.25 -16.44
C PHE A 144 10.91 0.00 -15.53
N PHE A 145 10.66 0.85 -14.53
CA PHE A 145 9.44 0.78 -13.71
C PHE A 145 8.16 1.00 -14.53
N GLY A 146 8.21 1.88 -15.53
CA GLY A 146 7.15 2.02 -16.53
C GLY A 146 6.90 0.74 -17.34
N GLY A 147 7.96 0.04 -17.74
CA GLY A 147 7.86 -1.27 -18.38
C GLY A 147 7.22 -2.33 -17.47
N LEU A 148 7.62 -2.37 -16.20
CA LEU A 148 7.02 -3.25 -15.19
C LEU A 148 5.52 -2.95 -14.99
N PHE A 149 5.14 -1.66 -14.98
CA PHE A 149 3.74 -1.25 -14.90
C PHE A 149 2.90 -1.90 -16.00
N PHE A 150 3.29 -1.79 -17.27
CA PHE A 150 2.52 -2.37 -18.37
C PHE A 150 2.40 -3.88 -18.27
N LEU A 151 3.51 -4.56 -17.96
CA LEU A 151 3.56 -6.02 -17.88
C LEU A 151 2.66 -6.55 -16.75
N GLN A 152 2.71 -5.91 -15.58
CA GLN A 152 1.88 -6.26 -14.43
C GLN A 152 0.41 -5.86 -14.61
N PHE A 153 0.15 -4.70 -15.21
CA PHE A 153 -1.21 -4.20 -15.41
C PHE A 153 -2.00 -5.10 -16.36
N ILE A 154 -1.43 -5.47 -17.51
CA ILE A 154 -2.08 -6.34 -18.49
C ILE A 154 -2.38 -7.70 -17.87
N THR A 155 -1.38 -8.30 -17.22
CA THR A 155 -1.49 -9.63 -16.59
C THR A 155 -2.46 -9.62 -15.42
N GLY A 156 -2.37 -8.62 -14.54
CA GLY A 156 -3.25 -8.44 -13.40
C GLY A 156 -4.71 -8.23 -13.82
N ARG A 157 -4.97 -7.37 -14.82
CA ARG A 157 -6.32 -7.16 -15.35
C ARG A 157 -6.87 -8.43 -15.98
N TYR A 158 -6.06 -9.15 -16.74
CA TYR A 158 -6.45 -10.43 -17.32
C TYR A 158 -6.83 -11.45 -16.25
N ALA A 159 -5.96 -11.67 -15.25
CA ALA A 159 -6.17 -12.64 -14.18
C ALA A 159 -7.43 -12.35 -13.36
N VAL A 160 -7.68 -11.08 -13.03
CA VAL A 160 -8.87 -10.62 -12.31
C VAL A 160 -10.14 -10.85 -13.13
N ASN A 161 -10.12 -10.50 -14.41
CA ASN A 161 -11.28 -10.66 -15.29
C ASN A 161 -11.62 -12.14 -15.50
N VAL A 162 -10.61 -12.98 -15.72
CA VAL A 162 -10.78 -14.44 -15.81
C VAL A 162 -11.32 -15.00 -14.49
N ALA A 163 -10.81 -14.56 -13.33
CA ALA A 163 -11.34 -14.97 -12.03
C ALA A 163 -12.80 -14.57 -11.82
N ARG A 164 -13.25 -13.45 -12.41
CA ARG A 164 -14.65 -12.99 -12.36
C ARG A 164 -15.57 -13.78 -13.30
N MET A 165 -15.13 -14.05 -14.52
CA MET A 165 -15.93 -14.75 -15.54
C MET A 165 -16.03 -16.25 -15.28
N ASP A 166 -14.91 -16.91 -14.95
CA ASP A 166 -14.83 -18.36 -14.78
C ASP A 166 -15.03 -18.80 -13.31
N ASN A 167 -15.34 -17.86 -12.41
CA ASN A 167 -15.50 -18.08 -10.95
C ASN A 167 -14.31 -18.81 -10.28
N VAL A 168 -13.12 -18.73 -10.89
CA VAL A 168 -11.89 -19.35 -10.37
C VAL A 168 -11.32 -18.45 -9.27
N ARG A 169 -11.74 -18.70 -8.03
CA ARG A 169 -11.42 -17.89 -6.85
C ARG A 169 -9.91 -17.72 -6.62
N LEU A 170 -9.12 -18.74 -6.93
CA LEU A 170 -7.68 -18.78 -6.63
C LEU A 170 -6.82 -17.84 -7.48
N LEU A 171 -7.31 -17.41 -8.65
CA LEU A 171 -6.60 -16.47 -9.53
C LEU A 171 -6.73 -15.01 -9.05
N ARG A 172 -7.74 -14.70 -8.24
CA ARG A 172 -8.06 -13.34 -7.81
C ARG A 172 -6.97 -12.71 -6.90
N PRO A 173 -6.43 -13.39 -5.88
CA PRO A 173 -5.40 -12.81 -5.00
C PRO A 173 -4.13 -12.45 -5.78
N ALA A 174 -3.62 -13.39 -6.58
CA ALA A 174 -2.43 -13.15 -7.42
C ALA A 174 -2.66 -11.98 -8.41
N GLY A 175 -3.83 -11.92 -9.04
CA GLY A 175 -4.18 -10.80 -9.93
C GLY A 175 -4.27 -9.45 -9.21
N SER A 176 -4.82 -9.42 -7.99
CA SER A 176 -4.92 -8.18 -7.19
C SER A 176 -3.57 -7.63 -6.74
N TYR A 177 -2.64 -8.49 -6.31
CA TYR A 177 -1.28 -8.08 -5.97
C TYR A 177 -0.48 -7.62 -7.20
N LEU A 178 -0.69 -8.22 -8.37
CA LEU A 178 -0.08 -7.74 -9.62
C LEU A 178 -0.61 -6.36 -10.02
N LEU A 179 -1.91 -6.10 -9.89
CA LEU A 179 -2.49 -4.78 -10.16
C LEU A 179 -1.97 -3.71 -9.19
N LEU A 180 -1.93 -4.03 -7.90
CA LEU A 180 -1.35 -3.12 -6.91
C LEU A 180 0.13 -2.86 -7.20
N GLY A 181 0.90 -3.91 -7.51
CA GLY A 181 2.30 -3.80 -7.92
C GLY A 181 2.50 -2.87 -9.12
N ALA A 182 1.60 -2.94 -10.11
CA ALA A 182 1.63 -2.03 -11.26
C ALA A 182 1.43 -0.58 -10.81
N TYR A 183 0.38 -0.28 -10.03
CA TYR A 183 0.16 1.10 -9.57
C TYR A 183 1.33 1.63 -8.73
N LEU A 184 1.93 0.77 -7.90
CA LEU A 184 3.13 1.13 -7.14
C LEU A 184 4.35 1.39 -8.04
N SER A 185 4.57 0.60 -9.08
CA SER A 185 5.67 0.82 -10.03
C SER A 185 5.47 2.11 -10.83
N LEU A 186 4.22 2.49 -11.13
CA LEU A 186 3.91 3.79 -11.73
C LEU A 186 4.22 4.95 -10.77
N LEU A 187 3.88 4.83 -9.49
CA LEU A 187 4.20 5.83 -8.48
C LEU A 187 5.72 5.99 -8.28
N SER A 188 6.46 4.88 -8.26
CA SER A 188 7.92 4.88 -8.17
C SER A 188 8.57 5.48 -9.42
N ALA A 189 8.05 5.21 -10.63
CA ALA A 189 8.51 5.89 -11.84
C ALA A 189 8.31 7.42 -11.75
N GLY A 190 7.15 7.86 -11.25
CA GLY A 190 6.87 9.28 -10.99
C GLY A 190 7.79 9.90 -9.93
N GLY A 191 8.06 9.17 -8.84
CA GLY A 191 9.00 9.58 -7.79
C GLY A 191 10.42 9.77 -8.36
N ASN A 192 10.89 8.85 -9.19
CA ASN A 192 12.20 8.94 -9.83
C ASN A 192 12.33 10.15 -10.78
N VAL A 193 11.28 10.45 -11.53
CA VAL A 193 11.22 11.67 -12.36
C VAL A 193 11.25 12.93 -11.49
N ALA A 194 10.52 12.94 -10.36
CA ALA A 194 10.52 14.07 -9.43
C ALA A 194 11.91 14.32 -8.81
N ILE A 195 12.65 13.26 -8.45
CA ILE A 195 14.03 13.35 -7.96
C ILE A 195 14.95 13.94 -9.03
N TYR A 196 14.77 13.55 -10.31
CA TYR A 196 15.55 14.10 -11.42
C TYR A 196 15.35 15.63 -11.58
N PHE A 197 14.15 16.14 -11.32
CA PHE A 197 13.85 17.58 -11.31
C PHE A 197 14.27 18.30 -10.02
N GLY A 198 14.97 17.63 -9.09
CA GLY A 198 15.47 18.23 -7.85
C GLY A 198 14.46 18.22 -6.69
N HIS A 199 13.30 17.57 -6.82
CA HIS A 199 12.26 17.53 -5.79
C HIS A 199 12.43 16.35 -4.82
N THR A 200 13.57 16.28 -4.13
CA THR A 200 13.93 15.15 -3.23
C THR A 200 12.91 14.92 -2.10
N LYS A 201 12.21 15.97 -1.63
CA LYS A 201 11.20 15.85 -0.56
C LYS A 201 9.98 15.03 -0.98
N VAL A 202 9.65 14.98 -2.28
CA VAL A 202 8.47 14.25 -2.80
C VAL A 202 8.63 12.74 -2.60
N ASP A 203 9.84 12.21 -2.80
CA ASP A 203 10.15 10.79 -2.58
C ASP A 203 9.89 10.38 -1.12
N LEU A 204 10.27 11.24 -0.17
CA LEU A 204 10.10 10.97 1.26
C LEU A 204 8.62 10.92 1.66
N TYR A 205 7.80 11.84 1.15
CA TYR A 205 6.35 11.82 1.40
C TYR A 205 5.69 10.60 0.76
N LEU A 206 6.10 10.24 -0.46
CA LEU A 206 5.58 9.07 -1.17
C LEU A 206 5.92 7.78 -0.41
N ALA A 207 7.18 7.62 0.02
CA ALA A 207 7.62 6.49 0.83
C ALA A 207 6.85 6.37 2.16
N ARG A 208 6.61 7.50 2.86
CA ARG A 208 5.78 7.51 4.09
C ARG A 208 4.35 7.06 3.82
N ALA A 209 3.72 7.55 2.75
CA ALA A 209 2.38 7.14 2.38
C ALA A 209 2.31 5.63 2.06
N LEU A 210 3.29 5.10 1.31
CA LEU A 210 3.37 3.67 1.01
C LEU A 210 3.63 2.82 2.26
N CYS A 211 4.43 3.30 3.20
CA CYS A 211 4.67 2.63 4.48
C CYS A 211 3.39 2.54 5.34
N VAL A 212 2.57 3.60 5.35
CA VAL A 212 1.26 3.59 6.01
C VAL A 212 0.34 2.55 5.36
N ILE A 213 0.29 2.50 4.02
CA ILE A 213 -0.49 1.49 3.30
C ILE A 213 -0.01 0.07 3.65
N LEU A 214 1.30 -0.17 3.68
CA LEU A 214 1.87 -1.47 4.05
C LEU A 214 1.48 -1.88 5.47
N THR A 215 1.49 -0.92 6.40
CA THR A 215 1.08 -1.12 7.79
C THR A 215 -0.41 -1.48 7.87
N LEU A 216 -1.28 -0.79 7.13
CA LEU A 216 -2.71 -1.10 7.08
C LEU A 216 -2.96 -2.51 6.51
N VAL A 217 -2.24 -2.91 5.47
CA VAL A 217 -2.31 -4.28 4.91
C VAL A 217 -1.83 -5.32 5.93
N ALA A 218 -0.77 -5.03 6.70
CA ALA A 218 -0.29 -5.91 7.75
C ALA A 218 -1.31 -6.08 8.89
N VAL A 219 -1.93 -4.98 9.32
CA VAL A 219 -3.01 -4.98 10.33
C VAL A 219 -4.22 -5.77 9.82
N GLU A 220 -4.61 -5.61 8.56
CA GLU A 220 -5.70 -6.39 7.98
C GLU A 220 -5.39 -7.89 7.96
N ASN A 221 -4.16 -8.27 7.59
CA ASN A 221 -3.72 -9.66 7.59
C ASN A 221 -3.75 -10.25 9.02
N LEU A 222 -3.31 -9.48 10.01
CA LEU A 222 -3.39 -9.86 11.43
C LEU A 222 -4.85 -10.07 11.88
N LEU A 223 -5.74 -9.12 11.59
CA LEU A 223 -7.15 -9.23 11.94
C LEU A 223 -7.81 -10.43 11.26
N THR A 224 -7.49 -10.68 9.99
CA THR A 224 -8.00 -11.82 9.23
C THR A 224 -7.53 -13.14 9.84
N LEU A 225 -6.27 -13.22 10.27
CA LEU A 225 -5.72 -14.37 10.95
C LEU A 225 -6.40 -14.62 12.31
N ILE A 226 -6.63 -13.56 13.10
CA ILE A 226 -7.36 -13.66 14.37
C ILE A 226 -8.79 -14.16 14.11
N LEU A 227 -9.50 -13.57 13.15
CA LEU A 227 -10.88 -13.96 12.84
C LEU A 227 -10.98 -15.40 12.32
N GLU A 228 -9.96 -15.92 11.63
CA GLU A 228 -9.96 -17.32 11.21
C GLU A 228 -9.79 -18.29 12.38
N ILE A 229 -9.04 -17.91 13.44
CA ILE A 229 -8.92 -18.75 14.66
C ILE A 229 -10.30 -18.97 15.30
N TYR A 230 -11.15 -17.95 15.29
CA TYR A 230 -12.51 -18.03 15.82
C TYR A 230 -13.53 -18.63 14.84
N ARG A 231 -13.15 -18.89 13.59
CA ARG A 231 -14.08 -19.35 12.57
C ARG A 231 -14.31 -20.87 12.65
N PRO A 232 -15.55 -21.35 12.87
CA PRO A 232 -15.83 -22.77 12.88
C PRO A 232 -15.64 -23.36 11.47
N ARG A 233 -14.77 -24.38 11.36
CA ARG A 233 -14.46 -25.08 10.11
C ARG A 233 -15.54 -26.12 9.81
N VAL A 234 -16.57 -25.74 9.05
CA VAL A 234 -17.64 -26.66 8.62
C VAL A 234 -17.18 -27.47 7.40
N ARG A 235 -17.23 -28.80 7.48
CA ARG A 235 -16.90 -29.70 6.36
C ARG A 235 -17.79 -29.41 5.15
N GLY A 236 -17.19 -29.20 3.97
CA GLY A 236 -17.91 -29.02 2.71
C GLY A 236 -18.11 -27.56 2.25
N GLN A 237 -17.70 -26.56 3.04
CA GLN A 237 -17.60 -25.18 2.54
C GLN A 237 -16.21 -24.92 1.98
N ALA A 238 -16.13 -24.38 0.77
CA ALA A 238 -14.86 -23.99 0.16
C ALA A 238 -14.13 -22.99 1.09
N ALA A 239 -12.93 -23.36 1.54
CA ALA A 239 -12.09 -22.51 2.37
C ALA A 239 -11.93 -21.14 1.69
N ARG A 240 -12.14 -20.05 2.45
CA ARG A 240 -11.87 -18.71 1.95
C ARG A 240 -10.37 -18.61 1.73
N VAL A 241 -9.91 -18.01 0.64
CA VAL A 241 -8.47 -17.87 0.41
C VAL A 241 -7.96 -16.81 1.39
N LEU A 242 -7.21 -17.22 2.41
CA LEU A 242 -6.76 -16.35 3.50
C LEU A 242 -5.82 -15.21 3.05
N TYR A 243 -5.29 -15.27 1.82
CA TYR A 243 -4.35 -14.29 1.26
C TYR A 243 -5.00 -13.16 0.48
N GLU A 244 -6.33 -13.10 0.46
CA GLU A 244 -7.05 -11.97 -0.12
C GLU A 244 -7.12 -10.85 0.91
N SER A 245 -6.13 -9.96 0.93
CA SER A 245 -6.28 -8.66 1.59
C SER A 245 -7.33 -7.87 0.82
N ARG A 246 -8.42 -7.46 1.49
CA ARG A 246 -9.48 -6.66 0.89
C ARG A 246 -8.95 -5.29 0.55
N LEU A 247 -7.98 -4.74 1.30
CA LEU A 247 -7.32 -3.49 0.95
C LEU A 247 -6.52 -3.61 -0.35
N VAL A 248 -5.79 -4.71 -0.55
CA VAL A 248 -5.07 -4.97 -1.81
C VAL A 248 -6.05 -5.16 -2.98
N GLY A 249 -7.15 -5.89 -2.75
CA GLY A 249 -8.24 -6.05 -3.71
C GLY A 249 -8.92 -4.73 -4.07
N LEU A 250 -9.14 -3.86 -3.09
CA LEU A 250 -9.74 -2.53 -3.22
C LEU A 250 -8.86 -1.60 -4.04
N LEU A 251 -7.58 -1.50 -3.69
CA LEU A 251 -6.62 -0.64 -4.39
C LEU A 251 -6.40 -1.10 -5.83
N GLY A 252 -6.44 -2.42 -6.07
CA GLY A 252 -6.37 -2.99 -7.42
C GLY A 252 -7.69 -2.89 -8.22
N GLN A 253 -8.85 -2.87 -7.54
CA GLN A 253 -10.19 -2.89 -8.14
C GLN A 253 -11.18 -2.04 -7.32
N PRO A 254 -11.18 -0.71 -7.50
CA PRO A 254 -12.05 0.19 -6.73
C PRO A 254 -13.54 -0.13 -6.92
N GLU A 255 -13.93 -0.65 -8.09
CA GLU A 255 -15.33 -1.06 -8.38
C GLU A 255 -15.88 -2.12 -7.40
N SER A 256 -15.04 -2.97 -6.82
CA SER A 256 -15.49 -4.11 -5.99
C SER A 256 -16.04 -3.69 -4.62
N LEU A 257 -15.59 -2.56 -4.07
CA LEU A 257 -16.14 -2.04 -2.82
C LEU A 257 -17.55 -1.51 -2.96
N PHE A 258 -17.79 -0.76 -4.03
CA PHE A 258 -19.07 -0.11 -4.24
C PHE A 258 -20.18 -1.14 -4.41
N THR A 259 -19.91 -2.24 -5.11
CA THR A 259 -20.87 -3.33 -5.24
C THR A 259 -21.07 -4.09 -3.93
N THR A 260 -20.02 -4.29 -3.14
CA THR A 260 -20.13 -4.99 -1.84
C THR A 260 -20.91 -4.15 -0.82
N ALA A 261 -20.61 -2.85 -0.72
CA ALA A 261 -21.34 -1.92 0.13
C ALA A 261 -22.78 -1.74 -0.34
N ALA A 262 -23.01 -1.66 -1.65
CA ALA A 262 -24.34 -1.66 -2.26
C ALA A 262 -25.15 -2.89 -1.85
N HIS A 263 -24.58 -4.09 -1.98
CA HIS A 263 -25.26 -5.32 -1.58
C HIS A 263 -25.53 -5.40 -0.07
N ALA A 264 -24.60 -4.92 0.77
CA ALA A 264 -24.81 -4.86 2.21
C ALA A 264 -25.90 -3.86 2.60
N LEU A 265 -25.97 -2.72 1.93
CA LEU A 265 -27.05 -1.74 2.09
C LEU A 265 -28.39 -2.34 1.64
N ASP A 266 -28.45 -2.97 0.47
CA ASP A 266 -29.67 -3.62 -0.02
C ASP A 266 -30.15 -4.73 0.94
N TYR A 267 -29.22 -5.48 1.54
CA TYR A 267 -29.53 -6.51 2.53
C TYR A 267 -30.03 -5.90 3.85
N GLN A 268 -29.35 -4.89 4.38
CA GLN A 268 -29.68 -4.29 5.67
C GLN A 268 -30.97 -3.47 5.63
N PHE A 269 -31.24 -2.82 4.49
CA PHE A 269 -32.41 -1.96 4.32
C PHE A 269 -33.59 -2.66 3.62
N GLY A 270 -33.38 -3.84 3.03
CA GLY A 270 -34.44 -4.64 2.41
C GLY A 270 -35.03 -4.04 1.13
N PHE A 271 -34.50 -2.92 0.64
CA PHE A 271 -34.84 -2.32 -0.65
C PHE A 271 -33.55 -2.07 -1.45
N LYS A 272 -33.65 -2.15 -2.79
CA LYS A 272 -32.51 -2.01 -3.69
C LYS A 272 -32.07 -0.55 -3.83
N VAL A 273 -31.44 0.01 -2.80
CA VAL A 273 -30.86 1.36 -2.79
C VAL A 273 -29.84 1.48 -3.94
N SER A 274 -29.10 0.40 -4.21
CA SER A 274 -28.02 0.36 -5.20
C SER A 274 -28.45 0.59 -6.65
N GLU A 275 -29.70 0.23 -6.99
CA GLU A 275 -30.26 0.41 -8.35
C GLU A 275 -30.83 1.82 -8.56
N THR A 276 -30.88 2.66 -7.52
CA THR A 276 -31.41 4.02 -7.65
C THR A 276 -30.44 4.93 -8.41
N TRP A 277 -31.00 5.82 -9.23
CA TRP A 277 -30.23 6.84 -9.95
C TRP A 277 -29.35 7.68 -9.02
N PHE A 278 -29.83 7.98 -7.80
CA PHE A 278 -29.08 8.74 -6.81
C PHE A 278 -27.79 8.02 -6.39
N PHE A 279 -27.83 6.71 -6.15
CA PHE A 279 -26.65 5.94 -5.78
C PHE A 279 -25.64 5.85 -6.92
N GLN A 280 -26.09 5.63 -8.17
CA GLN A 280 -25.21 5.62 -9.35
C GLN A 280 -24.60 7.00 -9.63
N PHE A 281 -25.36 8.08 -9.43
CA PHE A 281 -24.88 9.44 -9.53
C PHE A 281 -23.86 9.74 -8.44
N LEU A 282 -24.16 9.42 -7.18
CA LEU A 282 -23.25 9.58 -6.06
C LEU A 282 -21.98 8.76 -6.27
N GLN A 283 -22.07 7.52 -6.74
CA GLN A 283 -20.91 6.68 -7.05
C GLN A 283 -19.99 7.32 -8.11
N LYS A 284 -20.56 7.90 -9.18
CA LYS A 284 -19.79 8.60 -10.22
C LYS A 284 -19.24 9.94 -9.74
N ALA A 285 -20.00 10.65 -8.91
CA ALA A 285 -19.65 11.99 -8.43
C ALA A 285 -18.73 11.97 -7.20
N LEU A 286 -18.71 10.90 -6.40
CA LEU A 286 -17.97 10.83 -5.14
C LEU A 286 -16.47 11.03 -5.37
N LEU A 287 -15.91 10.42 -6.42
CA LEU A 287 -14.50 10.61 -6.77
C LEU A 287 -14.21 12.07 -7.11
N TRP A 288 -15.05 12.70 -7.93
CA TRP A 288 -14.91 14.12 -8.28
C TRP A 288 -15.09 15.03 -7.07
N LEU A 289 -16.03 14.72 -6.18
CA LEU A 289 -16.31 15.49 -4.98
C LEU A 289 -15.12 15.41 -4.01
N LEU A 290 -14.56 14.22 -3.81
CA LEU A 290 -13.33 14.02 -3.03
C LEU A 290 -12.13 14.73 -3.66
N LEU A 291 -11.99 14.71 -4.99
CA LEU A 291 -10.92 15.43 -5.68
C LEU A 291 -11.08 16.94 -5.57
N ILE A 292 -12.29 17.47 -5.72
CA ILE A 292 -12.58 18.89 -5.52
C ILE A 292 -12.30 19.28 -4.07
N GLN A 293 -12.74 18.48 -3.10
CA GLN A 293 -12.50 18.73 -1.68
C GLN A 293 -11.00 18.69 -1.35
N ALA A 294 -10.28 17.68 -1.82
CA ALA A 294 -8.83 17.58 -1.66
C ALA A 294 -8.11 18.74 -2.34
N GLY A 295 -8.55 19.13 -3.54
CA GLY A 295 -8.03 20.29 -4.26
C GLY A 295 -8.31 21.60 -3.53
N LEU A 296 -9.49 21.76 -2.92
CA LEU A 296 -9.84 22.93 -2.11
C LEU A 296 -8.99 23.00 -0.83
N LEU A 297 -8.80 21.87 -0.15
CA LEU A 297 -7.93 21.75 1.01
C LEU A 297 -6.47 22.02 0.63
N TRP A 298 -6.03 21.52 -0.52
CA TRP A 298 -4.70 21.77 -1.03
C TRP A 298 -4.49 23.25 -1.36
N LEU A 299 -5.44 23.88 -2.07
CA LEU A 299 -5.46 25.32 -2.32
C LEU A 299 -5.56 26.14 -1.03
N SER A 300 -6.21 25.61 0.02
CA SER A 300 -6.28 26.32 1.30
C SER A 300 -4.88 26.54 1.91
N THR A 301 -3.91 25.66 1.60
CA THR A 301 -2.52 25.81 2.06
C THR A 301 -1.79 26.98 1.39
N SER A 302 -2.35 27.59 0.35
CA SER A 302 -1.84 28.80 -0.29
C SER A 302 -2.05 30.08 0.52
N PHE A 303 -2.99 30.08 1.47
CA PHE A 303 -3.29 31.25 2.27
C PHE A 303 -2.37 31.32 3.48
N VAL A 304 -1.60 32.40 3.60
CA VAL A 304 -0.71 32.64 4.74
C VAL A 304 -1.00 34.01 5.34
N PHE A 305 -1.19 34.01 6.65
CA PHE A 305 -1.32 35.22 7.46
C PHE A 305 -0.11 35.33 8.38
N ILE A 306 0.58 36.48 8.31
CA ILE A 306 1.77 36.79 9.12
C ILE A 306 1.39 37.87 10.14
N GLU A 307 1.68 37.61 11.41
CA GLU A 307 1.34 38.51 12.52
C GLU A 307 2.24 39.77 12.52
N PRO A 308 1.79 40.89 13.13
CA PRO A 308 2.52 42.17 13.14
C PRO A 308 3.94 42.12 13.72
N ASP A 309 4.22 41.16 14.61
CA ASP A 309 5.50 40.96 15.29
C ASP A 309 6.40 39.91 14.60
N GLU A 310 5.90 39.25 13.56
CA GLU A 310 6.58 38.21 12.82
C GLU A 310 7.02 38.66 11.42
N GLN A 311 8.14 38.12 10.94
CA GLN A 311 8.49 38.10 9.52
C GLN A 311 8.63 36.66 9.07
N ALA A 312 8.27 36.37 7.82
CA ALA A 312 8.36 35.01 7.32
C ALA A 312 9.30 34.89 6.11
N LEU A 313 10.20 33.91 6.15
CA LEU A 313 11.04 33.54 5.02
C LEU A 313 10.24 32.65 4.07
N LEU A 314 10.16 33.04 2.79
CA LEU A 314 9.52 32.26 1.75
C LEU A 314 10.57 31.42 1.01
N GLU A 315 10.43 30.10 1.10
CA GLU A 315 11.24 29.14 0.36
C GLU A 315 10.41 28.50 -0.75
N HIS A 316 10.91 28.57 -1.98
CA HIS A 316 10.38 27.81 -3.10
C HIS A 316 11.22 26.55 -3.27
N PHE A 317 10.63 25.39 -3.00
CA PHE A 317 11.32 24.09 -3.01
C PHE A 317 12.63 24.02 -2.20
N GLY A 318 12.78 24.87 -1.17
CA GLY A 318 13.97 24.93 -0.30
C GLY A 318 15.01 25.97 -0.69
N GLU A 319 14.80 26.71 -1.78
CA GLU A 319 15.60 27.90 -2.09
C GLU A 319 14.82 29.18 -1.70
N PRO A 320 15.46 30.16 -1.04
CA PRO A 320 14.83 31.44 -0.79
C PRO A 320 14.42 32.12 -2.09
N VAL A 321 13.18 32.58 -2.18
CA VAL A 321 12.68 33.24 -3.40
C VAL A 321 13.44 34.54 -3.64
N ALA A 322 14.26 34.59 -4.69
CA ALA A 322 15.13 35.72 -4.99
C ALA A 322 14.39 37.07 -5.14
N SER A 323 13.12 37.03 -5.55
CA SER A 323 12.30 38.24 -5.73
C SER A 323 11.60 38.71 -4.45
N ARG A 324 11.35 37.82 -3.48
CA ARG A 324 10.60 38.08 -2.24
C ARG A 324 11.07 37.16 -1.10
N PRO A 325 12.31 37.30 -0.62
CA PRO A 325 12.86 36.38 0.37
C PRO A 325 12.17 36.52 1.73
N VAL A 326 11.78 37.74 2.12
CA VAL A 326 11.14 38.04 3.41
C VAL A 326 9.77 38.65 3.18
N LEU A 327 8.74 38.00 3.73
CA LEU A 327 7.37 38.47 3.76
C LEU A 327 7.14 39.24 5.07
N GLY A 328 6.71 40.50 4.95
CA GLY A 328 6.32 41.32 6.10
C GLY A 328 4.91 40.97 6.63
N PRO A 329 4.46 41.62 7.71
CA PRO A 329 3.14 41.38 8.28
C PRO A 329 1.99 41.60 7.29
N GLY A 330 0.96 40.75 7.37
CA GLY A 330 -0.24 40.84 6.55
C GLY A 330 -0.60 39.56 5.81
N PHE A 331 -1.54 39.69 4.87
CA PHE A 331 -2.05 38.60 4.05
C PHE A 331 -1.16 38.39 2.82
N HIS A 332 -0.64 37.17 2.67
CA HIS A 332 0.16 36.79 1.52
C HIS A 332 -0.37 35.52 0.88
N LEU A 333 -0.33 35.50 -0.45
CA LEU A 333 -0.74 34.37 -1.25
C LEU A 333 0.52 33.66 -1.76
N LYS A 334 0.69 32.41 -1.34
CA LYS A 334 1.81 31.55 -1.76
C LYS A 334 1.31 30.39 -2.62
N LEU A 335 2.21 29.69 -3.30
CA LEU A 335 1.86 28.45 -3.96
C LEU A 335 1.51 27.37 -2.91
N PRO A 336 0.56 26.48 -3.22
CA PRO A 336 0.14 25.45 -2.28
C PRO A 336 1.32 24.52 -1.94
N TRP A 337 1.33 24.01 -0.71
CA TRP A 337 2.34 23.08 -0.25
C TRP A 337 2.35 21.83 -1.15
N PRO A 338 3.49 21.26 -1.59
CA PRO A 338 4.84 21.40 -1.06
C PRO A 338 5.74 22.38 -1.83
N VAL A 339 5.18 23.17 -2.75
CA VAL A 339 5.93 24.08 -3.61
C VAL A 339 6.58 25.20 -2.81
N ASP A 340 5.78 25.92 -2.03
CA ASP A 340 6.25 27.00 -1.16
C ASP A 340 6.16 26.62 0.34
N ALA A 341 7.28 26.73 1.04
CA ALA A 341 7.38 26.64 2.49
C ALA A 341 7.57 28.03 3.10
N VAL A 342 6.95 28.28 4.25
CA VAL A 342 7.02 29.56 4.95
C VAL A 342 7.52 29.33 6.36
N HIS A 343 8.65 29.92 6.71
CA HIS A 343 9.25 29.86 8.04
C HIS A 343 9.08 31.19 8.75
N ARG A 344 8.36 31.19 9.88
CA ARG A 344 8.06 32.41 10.63
C ARG A 344 9.11 32.66 11.71
N PHE A 345 9.54 33.91 11.84
CA PHE A 345 10.52 34.36 12.81
C PHE A 345 10.01 35.60 13.52
N GLN A 346 10.16 35.62 14.86
CA GLN A 346 9.79 36.76 15.70
C GLN A 346 10.90 37.82 15.66
N THR A 347 10.93 38.63 14.59
CA THR A 347 12.00 39.62 14.37
C THR A 347 11.87 40.84 15.29
N HIS A 348 10.65 41.13 15.79
CA HIS A 348 10.40 42.29 16.66
C HIS A 348 10.51 42.01 18.16
N ARG A 349 10.83 40.77 18.55
CA ARG A 349 11.02 40.40 19.96
C ARG A 349 12.48 40.54 20.37
N VAL A 350 12.74 41.22 21.49
CA VAL A 350 14.10 41.32 22.05
C VAL A 350 14.54 39.93 22.52
N GLN A 351 15.51 39.34 21.83
CA GLN A 351 16.16 38.09 22.25
C GLN A 351 17.38 38.44 23.12
N THR A 352 17.34 38.06 24.40
CA THR A 352 18.49 38.22 25.30
C THR A 352 19.24 36.90 25.33
N PHE A 353 20.50 36.90 24.90
CA PHE A 353 21.38 35.74 24.98
C PHE A 353 22.54 36.07 25.93
N THR A 354 22.52 35.50 27.12
CA THR A 354 23.57 35.71 28.13
C THR A 354 24.77 34.84 27.79
N VAL A 355 25.84 35.44 27.27
CA VAL A 355 27.09 34.74 26.97
C VAL A 355 28.10 34.98 28.10
N GLY A 356 28.64 33.91 28.67
CA GLY A 356 29.78 33.99 29.59
C GLY A 356 29.44 34.27 31.06
N VAL A 357 28.17 34.28 31.45
CA VAL A 357 27.79 34.35 32.87
C VAL A 357 27.14 33.03 33.25
N VAL A 358 27.83 32.25 34.09
CA VAL A 358 27.20 31.18 34.86
C VAL A 358 26.36 31.89 35.92
N PRO A 359 25.01 31.87 35.84
CA PRO A 359 24.23 32.42 36.93
C PRO A 359 24.57 31.57 38.15
N LYS A 360 25.15 32.19 39.18
CA LYS A 360 25.12 31.59 40.50
C LYS A 360 23.64 31.44 40.84
N GLU A 361 23.20 30.20 41.03
CA GLU A 361 21.99 29.91 41.79
C GLU A 361 22.21 30.41 43.21
N ASP A 362 22.09 31.73 43.40
CA ASP A 362 21.97 32.28 44.73
C ASP A 362 20.49 32.16 45.11
N GLU A 363 20.21 31.09 45.84
CA GLU A 363 19.06 30.95 46.72
C GLU A 363 18.94 32.21 47.59
N ARG A 364 18.21 33.22 47.14
CA ARG A 364 17.39 34.16 47.94
C ARG A 364 16.77 35.20 47.02
N GLY A 365 15.47 35.39 47.23
CA GLY A 365 14.58 36.12 46.34
C GLY A 365 14.95 37.58 46.10
N VAL A 366 14.46 38.06 44.95
CA VAL A 366 14.03 39.43 44.67
C VAL A 366 14.96 40.49 45.27
N ALA A 367 16.03 40.83 44.54
CA ALA A 367 16.78 42.06 44.77
C ALA A 367 16.89 42.83 43.44
N GLU A 368 16.01 43.81 43.34
CA GLU A 368 15.97 45.01 42.51
C GLU A 368 16.92 45.11 41.31
N GLU A 369 16.29 45.22 40.13
CA GLU A 369 16.85 45.80 38.92
C GLU A 369 17.57 47.13 39.24
N ASN A 370 18.90 47.15 39.10
CA ASN A 370 19.63 48.42 39.05
C ASN A 370 19.47 49.01 37.64
N THR A 371 18.34 49.67 37.41
CA THR A 371 18.08 50.48 36.23
C THR A 371 18.95 51.75 36.29
N ILE A 372 19.97 51.86 35.45
CA ILE A 372 20.75 53.10 35.31
C ILE A 372 20.04 54.01 34.31
N VAL A 373 19.24 54.96 34.82
CA VAL A 373 18.59 55.99 34.00
C VAL A 373 19.57 57.14 33.78
N TRP A 374 20.10 57.26 32.56
CA TRP A 374 20.85 58.44 32.14
C TRP A 374 19.90 59.60 31.85
N THR A 375 19.81 60.58 32.75
CA THR A 375 19.28 61.91 32.40
C THR A 375 19.93 63.04 33.21
N LYS A 376 20.51 63.98 32.44
CA LYS A 376 20.75 65.42 32.65
C LYS A 376 21.46 65.93 33.93
N SER A 377 22.65 66.50 33.70
CA SER A 377 22.84 67.97 33.65
C SER A 377 24.06 68.32 32.82
#